data_AF-A0A914M2C3-F1
#
_entry.id   AF-A0A914M2C3-F1
#
_cell.length_a   1.000
_cell.length_b   1.000
_cell.length_c   1.000
_cell.angle_alpha   90.00
_cell.angle_beta   90.00
_cell.angle_gamma   90.00
#
_symmetry.space_group_name_H-M   'P 1'
#
loop_
_entity.id
_entity.type
_entity.pdbx_description
1 polymer ?
#
loop_
_entity_poly.entity_id
_entity_poly.type
_entity_poly.pdbx_seq_one_letter_code
_entity_poly.pdbx_strand_id
1 'polypeptide(L)'
;MGQNSLYLIYLYKLYDLNISVGNWVEAAITLQRHSSFLNWTNERPPKYLYGARKQYLIFTTQMALKEYICVEMAKLFEKGQHWELAIETNRELINLYETIFFDYVKLSELLKKNASLYEKIIKELRLECNYFLIAFYGKKCPSYLANKKFIFRGQPLESWATFKQRFLASFSDFKFIESMEITSEELQKSEDKLVQVG
;
A
#
# COMPACT_ATOMS: atom_id res chain seq x y z
N MET A 1 11.28 -21.64 -12.04
CA MET A 1 10.78 -20.26 -11.81
C MET A 1 11.58 -19.66 -10.68
N GLY A 2 12.23 -18.50 -10.88
CA GLY A 2 13.09 -17.88 -9.84
C GLY A 2 12.26 -17.18 -8.76
N GLN A 3 12.81 -17.04 -7.55
CA GLN A 3 12.15 -16.40 -6.39
C GLN A 3 11.55 -15.01 -6.74
N ASN A 4 12.27 -14.21 -7.54
CA ASN A 4 11.82 -12.88 -7.97
C ASN A 4 10.55 -12.90 -8.83
N SER A 5 10.35 -13.96 -9.63
CA SER A 5 9.12 -14.11 -10.44
C SER A 5 7.90 -14.39 -9.57
N LEU A 6 8.06 -15.21 -8.53
CA LEU A 6 6.99 -15.53 -7.60
C LEU A 6 6.61 -14.32 -6.75
N TYR A 7 7.63 -13.58 -6.29
CA TYR A 7 7.43 -12.33 -5.56
C TYR A 7 6.54 -11.35 -6.33
N LEU A 8 6.84 -11.10 -7.61
CA LEU A 8 6.07 -10.15 -8.40
C LEU A 8 4.63 -10.61 -8.67
N ILE A 9 4.41 -11.93 -8.81
CA ILE A 9 3.06 -12.49 -8.93
C ILE A 9 2.25 -12.21 -7.66
N TYR A 10 2.81 -12.44 -6.47
CA TYR A 10 2.12 -12.17 -5.21
C TYR A 10 1.96 -10.66 -4.94
N LEU A 11 2.92 -9.84 -5.36
CA LEU A 11 2.82 -8.39 -5.28
C LEU A 11 1.59 -7.88 -6.04
N TYR A 12 1.33 -8.42 -7.24
CA TYR A 12 0.15 -8.05 -8.01
C TYR A 12 -1.17 -8.64 -7.48
N LYS A 13 -1.14 -9.83 -6.85
CA LYS A 13 -2.30 -10.33 -6.10
C LYS A 13 -2.66 -9.39 -4.95
N LEU A 14 -1.65 -8.87 -4.24
CA LEU A 14 -1.85 -7.90 -3.16
C LEU A 14 -2.36 -6.55 -3.70
N TYR A 15 -1.83 -6.09 -4.83
CA TYR A 15 -2.35 -4.92 -5.54
C TYR A 15 -3.84 -5.05 -5.84
N ASP A 16 -4.26 -6.16 -6.47
CA ASP A 16 -5.66 -6.40 -6.84
C ASP A 16 -6.58 -6.46 -5.60
N LEU A 17 -6.10 -7.08 -4.52
CA LEU A 17 -6.81 -7.10 -3.24
C LEU A 17 -7.02 -5.67 -2.71
N ASN A 18 -5.96 -4.84 -2.66
CA ASN A 18 -6.06 -3.46 -2.19
C ASN A 18 -7.01 -2.63 -3.04
N ILE A 19 -7.00 -2.79 -4.37
CA ILE A 19 -7.93 -2.12 -5.27
C ILE A 19 -9.38 -2.55 -4.97
N SER A 20 -9.63 -3.85 -4.75
CA SER A 20 -10.99 -4.35 -4.47
C SER A 20 -11.60 -3.83 -3.16
N VAL A 21 -10.75 -3.54 -2.16
CA VAL A 21 -11.16 -3.00 -0.85
C VAL A 21 -11.19 -1.46 -0.85
N GLY A 22 -10.64 -0.81 -1.88
CA GLY A 22 -10.54 0.64 -1.96
C GLY A 22 -9.33 1.25 -1.23
N ASN A 23 -8.33 0.44 -0.90
CA ASN A 23 -7.08 0.89 -0.30
C ASN A 23 -6.11 1.44 -1.36
N TRP A 24 -6.43 2.61 -1.92
CA TRP A 24 -5.71 3.19 -3.07
C TRP A 24 -4.22 3.46 -2.77
N VAL A 25 -3.90 3.96 -1.57
CA VAL A 25 -2.51 4.24 -1.16
C VAL A 25 -1.70 2.94 -1.07
N GLU A 26 -2.24 1.91 -0.43
CA GLU A 26 -1.55 0.62 -0.30
C GLU A 26 -1.36 -0.06 -1.66
N ALA A 27 -2.34 0.06 -2.57
CA ALA A 27 -2.17 -0.36 -3.95
C ALA A 27 -1.01 0.39 -4.64
N ALA A 28 -0.91 1.71 -4.48
CA ALA A 28 0.21 2.49 -5.02
C ALA A 28 1.57 2.05 -4.42
N ILE A 29 1.64 1.74 -3.13
CA ILE A 29 2.86 1.25 -2.46
C ILE A 29 3.30 -0.09 -3.05
N THR A 30 2.38 -1.00 -3.37
CA THR A 30 2.76 -2.25 -4.06
C THR A 30 3.38 -2.00 -5.43
N LEU A 31 2.87 -1.02 -6.18
CA LEU A 31 3.48 -0.60 -7.45
C LEU A 31 4.84 0.08 -7.26
N GLN A 32 5.01 0.86 -6.18
CA GLN A 32 6.31 1.44 -5.81
C GLN A 32 7.36 0.34 -5.56
N ARG A 33 6.96 -0.77 -4.93
CA ARG A 33 7.85 -1.94 -4.79
C ARG A 33 8.21 -2.51 -6.17
N HIS A 34 7.28 -2.60 -7.12
CA HIS A 34 7.62 -3.03 -8.47
C HIS A 34 8.56 -2.04 -9.18
N SER A 35 8.28 -0.74 -9.13
CA SER A 35 9.11 0.27 -9.80
C SER A 35 10.55 0.28 -9.29
N SER A 36 10.80 -0.14 -8.05
CA SER A 36 12.15 -0.28 -7.50
C SER A 36 13.01 -1.37 -8.17
N PHE A 37 12.40 -2.35 -8.85
CA PHE A 37 13.14 -3.35 -9.64
C PHE A 37 13.43 -2.90 -11.08
N LEU A 38 12.91 -1.73 -11.49
CA LEU A 38 13.09 -1.19 -12.84
C LEU A 38 14.06 -0.02 -12.83
N ASN A 39 14.88 0.06 -13.87
CA ASN A 39 15.81 1.17 -14.08
C ASN A 39 15.32 2.09 -15.20
N TRP A 40 15.74 3.36 -15.16
CA TRP A 40 15.51 4.33 -16.22
C TRP A 40 16.45 4.07 -17.41
N THR A 41 16.32 2.90 -18.05
CA THR A 41 17.16 2.46 -19.16
C THR A 41 16.31 1.99 -20.34
N ASN A 42 16.89 2.06 -21.55
CA ASN A 42 16.29 1.55 -22.78
C ASN A 42 16.44 0.04 -22.94
N GLU A 43 16.96 -0.66 -21.92
CA GLU A 43 17.09 -2.10 -21.94
C GLU A 43 15.74 -2.79 -21.84
N ARG A 44 15.64 -3.98 -22.41
CA ARG A 44 14.42 -4.78 -22.31
C ARG A 44 14.23 -5.26 -20.87
N PRO A 45 13.03 -5.11 -20.28
CA PRO A 45 12.74 -5.67 -18.96
C PRO A 45 12.94 -7.18 -18.98
N PRO A 46 13.65 -7.75 -17.99
CA PRO A 46 13.67 -9.18 -17.77
C PRO A 46 12.25 -9.76 -17.72
N LYS A 47 12.05 -10.97 -18.27
CA LYS A 47 10.71 -11.59 -18.39
C LYS A 47 9.93 -11.64 -17.08
N TYR A 48 10.62 -11.78 -15.95
CA TYR A 48 9.98 -11.85 -14.63
C TYR A 48 9.37 -10.51 -14.17
N LEU A 49 9.84 -9.36 -14.69
CA LEU A 49 9.33 -8.03 -14.34
C LEU A 49 7.97 -7.70 -15.00
N TYR A 50 7.57 -8.44 -16.03
CA TYR A 50 6.18 -8.33 -16.51
C TYR A 50 5.18 -9.03 -15.58
N GLY A 51 5.67 -9.89 -14.67
CA GLY A 51 4.84 -10.68 -13.76
C GLY A 51 3.78 -11.50 -14.50
N ALA A 52 2.57 -11.56 -13.94
CA ALA A 52 1.42 -12.19 -14.57
C ALA A 52 0.63 -11.22 -15.49
N ARG A 53 1.05 -9.95 -15.60
CA ARG A 53 0.31 -8.89 -16.30
C ARG A 53 0.67 -8.89 -17.80
N LYS A 54 -0.07 -9.65 -18.60
CA LYS A 54 0.13 -9.71 -20.06
C LYS A 54 0.08 -8.33 -20.74
N GLN A 55 -0.72 -7.40 -20.20
CA GLN A 55 -0.80 -6.02 -20.69
C GLN A 55 0.53 -5.28 -20.66
N TYR A 56 1.48 -5.66 -19.79
CA TYR A 56 2.78 -5.00 -19.73
C TYR A 56 3.75 -5.44 -20.82
N LEU A 57 3.43 -6.50 -21.56
CA LEU A 57 4.27 -6.97 -22.67
C LEU A 57 4.34 -5.96 -23.83
N ILE A 58 3.44 -4.98 -23.87
CA ILE A 58 3.50 -3.87 -24.83
C ILE A 58 4.71 -2.95 -24.60
N PHE A 59 5.22 -2.89 -23.36
CA PHE A 59 6.36 -2.05 -23.01
C PHE A 59 7.66 -2.79 -23.34
N THR A 60 8.40 -2.28 -24.32
CA THR A 60 9.62 -2.91 -24.82
C THR A 60 10.87 -2.54 -24.02
N THR A 61 10.84 -1.44 -23.25
CA THR A 61 11.95 -0.94 -22.43
C THR A 61 11.59 -0.83 -20.94
N GLN A 62 12.58 -0.95 -20.06
CA GLN A 62 12.40 -0.77 -18.61
C GLN A 62 11.90 0.64 -18.29
N MET A 63 12.47 1.65 -18.97
CA MET A 63 12.05 3.02 -18.86
C MET A 63 10.55 3.21 -19.18
N ALA A 64 10.05 2.67 -20.29
CA ALA A 64 8.64 2.81 -20.66
C ALA A 64 7.69 2.09 -19.69
N LEU A 65 8.08 0.89 -19.21
CA LEU A 65 7.31 0.17 -18.20
C LEU A 65 7.30 0.95 -16.87
N LYS A 66 8.44 1.51 -16.47
CA LYS A 66 8.58 2.28 -15.23
C LYS A 66 7.79 3.59 -15.30
N GLU A 67 7.84 4.32 -16.43
CA GLU A 67 7.02 5.52 -16.68
C GLU A 67 5.54 5.19 -16.47
N TYR A 68 5.04 4.13 -17.11
CA TYR A 68 3.65 3.69 -16.97
C TYR A 68 3.28 3.41 -15.50
N ILE A 69 4.12 2.66 -14.79
CA ILE A 69 3.89 2.32 -13.38
C ILE A 69 3.88 3.59 -12.51
N CYS A 70 4.81 4.51 -12.71
CA CYS A 70 4.88 5.77 -11.96
C CYS A 70 3.64 6.65 -12.21
N VAL A 71 3.15 6.71 -13.45
CA VAL A 71 1.91 7.43 -13.79
C VAL A 71 0.70 6.82 -13.07
N GLU A 72 0.58 5.49 -13.06
CA GLU A 72 -0.50 4.80 -12.34
C GLU A 72 -0.39 4.97 -10.82
N MET A 73 0.83 4.92 -10.27
CA MET A 73 1.10 5.21 -8.85
C MET A 73 0.63 6.60 -8.45
N ALA A 74 1.02 7.63 -9.21
CA ALA A 74 0.64 9.01 -8.91
C ALA A 74 -0.89 9.21 -8.90
N LYS A 75 -1.62 8.57 -9.83
CA LYS A 75 -3.09 8.58 -9.85
C LYS A 75 -3.68 7.92 -8.61
N LEU A 76 -3.13 6.79 -8.17
CA LEU A 76 -3.61 6.07 -6.99
C LEU A 76 -3.33 6.85 -5.70
N PHE A 77 -2.14 7.46 -5.56
CA PHE A 77 -1.84 8.34 -4.43
C PHE A 77 -2.76 9.56 -4.38
N GLU A 78 -3.04 10.18 -5.52
CA GLU A 78 -4.00 11.29 -5.60
C GLU A 78 -5.41 10.84 -5.16
N LYS A 79 -5.88 9.69 -5.67
CA LYS A 79 -7.18 9.12 -5.31
C LYS A 79 -7.28 8.76 -3.82
N GLY A 80 -6.18 8.29 -3.24
CA GLY A 80 -6.04 8.00 -1.82
C GLY A 80 -5.78 9.22 -0.94
N GLN A 81 -5.83 10.44 -1.50
CA GLN A 81 -5.55 11.71 -0.81
C GLN A 81 -4.16 11.79 -0.16
N HIS A 82 -3.19 11.01 -0.66
CA HIS A 82 -1.80 11.07 -0.23
C HIS A 82 -0.97 11.90 -1.22
N TRP A 83 -1.30 13.19 -1.29
CA TRP A 83 -0.81 14.09 -2.33
C TRP A 83 0.70 14.31 -2.28
N GLU A 84 1.33 14.23 -1.11
CA GLU A 84 2.79 14.39 -0.96
C GLU A 84 3.54 13.29 -1.74
N LEU A 85 3.11 12.03 -1.63
CA LEU A 85 3.70 10.91 -2.36
C LEU A 85 3.37 10.97 -3.87
N ALA A 86 2.20 11.49 -4.23
CA ALA A 86 1.86 11.75 -5.63
C ALA A 86 2.82 12.79 -6.23
N ILE A 87 3.10 13.88 -5.52
CA ILE A 87 4.04 14.93 -5.94
C ILE A 87 5.46 14.36 -6.03
N GLU A 88 5.90 13.58 -5.06
CA GLU A 88 7.22 12.92 -5.09
C GLU A 88 7.37 12.02 -6.33
N THR A 89 6.36 11.19 -6.61
CA THR A 89 6.33 10.35 -7.81
C THR A 89 6.35 11.20 -9.08
N ASN A 90 5.61 12.31 -9.12
CA ASN A 90 5.59 13.21 -10.26
C ASN A 90 6.94 13.92 -10.47
N ARG A 91 7.75 14.15 -9.42
CA ARG A 91 9.08 14.77 -9.55
C ARG A 91 10.04 13.86 -10.33
N GLU A 92 9.97 12.54 -10.13
CA GLU A 92 10.74 11.59 -10.94
C GLU A 92 10.35 11.67 -12.43
N LEU A 93 9.05 11.74 -12.72
CA LEU A 93 8.53 11.87 -14.09
C LEU A 93 8.86 13.21 -14.73
N ILE A 94 8.82 14.30 -13.95
CA ILE A 94 9.23 15.65 -14.40
C ILE A 94 10.68 15.63 -14.87
N ASN A 95 11.58 15.09 -14.05
CA ASN A 95 13.00 14.99 -14.41
C ASN A 95 13.19 14.16 -15.70
N LEU A 96 12.44 13.07 -15.85
CA LEU A 96 12.46 12.25 -17.06
C LEU A 96 12.02 13.04 -18.31
N TYR A 97 10.90 13.76 -18.23
CA TYR A 97 10.36 14.54 -19.35
C TYR A 97 11.21 15.77 -19.68
N GLU A 98 11.88 16.35 -18.71
CA GLU A 98 12.75 17.51 -18.90
C GLU A 98 14.12 17.11 -19.48
N THR A 99 14.71 16.01 -19.03
CA THR A 99 16.12 15.67 -19.33
C THR A 99 16.32 14.57 -20.36
N ILE A 100 15.37 13.64 -20.50
CA ILE A 100 15.53 12.46 -21.35
C ILE A 100 14.60 12.51 -22.57
N PHE A 101 13.29 12.68 -22.34
CA PHE A 101 12.31 12.66 -23.43
C PHE A 101 12.08 14.00 -24.10
N PHE A 102 12.38 15.11 -23.41
CA PHE A 102 12.07 16.47 -23.86
C PHE A 102 10.58 16.65 -24.24
N ASP A 103 9.69 15.95 -23.53
CA ASP A 103 8.23 16.01 -23.72
C ASP A 103 7.66 17.15 -22.88
N TYR A 104 7.78 18.37 -23.42
CA TYR A 104 7.34 19.57 -22.73
C TYR A 104 5.82 19.67 -22.56
N VAL A 105 5.04 18.93 -23.36
CA VAL A 105 3.57 18.89 -23.22
C VAL A 105 3.21 18.17 -21.93
N LYS A 106 3.68 16.91 -21.76
CA LYS A 106 3.48 16.14 -20.53
C LYS A 106 4.12 16.83 -19.32
N LEU A 107 5.28 17.46 -19.50
CA LEU A 107 5.92 18.24 -18.43
C LEU A 107 5.00 19.37 -17.96
N SER A 108 4.42 20.16 -18.87
CA SER A 108 3.51 21.25 -18.51
C SER A 108 2.30 20.74 -17.74
N GLU A 109 1.75 19.60 -18.14
CA GLU A 109 0.60 18.97 -17.49
C GLU A 109 0.94 18.50 -16.08
N LEU A 110 2.09 17.84 -15.89
CA LEU A 110 2.55 17.40 -14.57
C LEU A 110 2.83 18.58 -13.63
N LEU A 111 3.40 19.68 -14.13
CA LEU A 111 3.65 20.87 -13.32
C LEU A 111 2.34 21.51 -12.86
N LYS A 112 1.35 21.65 -13.75
CA LYS A 112 0.00 22.11 -13.38
C LYS A 112 -0.67 21.18 -12.36
N LYS A 113 -0.48 19.87 -12.54
CA LYS A 113 -1.01 18.87 -11.62
C LYS A 113 -0.36 18.99 -10.24
N ASN A 114 0.96 19.15 -10.16
CA ASN A 114 1.65 19.38 -8.89
C ASN A 114 1.19 20.68 -8.22
N ALA A 115 0.99 21.77 -8.97
CA ALA A 115 0.42 23.00 -8.43
C ALA A 115 -0.95 22.76 -7.79
N SER A 116 -1.86 22.05 -8.49
CA SER A 116 -3.16 21.66 -7.93
C SER A 116 -3.02 20.79 -6.68
N LEU A 117 -2.11 19.82 -6.65
CA LEU A 117 -1.88 18.98 -5.48
C LEU A 117 -1.36 19.77 -4.27
N TYR A 118 -0.46 20.74 -4.47
CA TYR A 118 -0.03 21.65 -3.40
C TYR A 118 -1.20 22.48 -2.84
N GLU A 119 -2.10 22.95 -3.70
CA GLU A 119 -3.31 23.64 -3.24
C GLU A 119 -4.21 22.71 -2.44
N LYS A 120 -4.42 21.46 -2.88
CA LYS A 120 -5.21 20.48 -2.13
C LYS A 120 -4.63 20.24 -0.74
N ILE A 121 -3.30 20.10 -0.61
CA ILE A 121 -2.63 19.92 0.70
C ILE A 121 -2.99 21.02 1.70
N ILE A 122 -3.14 22.25 1.24
CA ILE A 122 -3.42 23.42 2.09
C ILE A 122 -4.93 23.60 2.33
N LYS A 123 -5.74 23.40 1.28
CA LYS A 123 -7.15 23.81 1.27
C LYS A 123 -8.11 22.69 1.67
N GLU A 124 -7.79 21.44 1.35
CA GLU A 124 -8.69 20.31 1.59
C GLU A 124 -8.39 19.67 2.96
N LEU A 125 -9.45 19.44 3.75
CA LEU A 125 -9.34 18.77 5.03
C LEU A 125 -9.16 17.26 4.82
N ARG A 126 -8.04 16.72 5.29
CA ARG A 126 -7.82 15.27 5.36
C ARG A 126 -8.48 14.74 6.63
N LEU A 127 -9.34 13.74 6.46
CA LEU A 127 -9.97 13.06 7.57
C LEU A 127 -8.90 12.29 8.36
N GLU A 128 -8.84 12.54 9.67
CA GLU A 128 -7.93 11.80 10.55
C GLU A 128 -8.30 10.32 10.58
N CYS A 129 -7.25 9.49 10.59
CA CYS A 129 -7.38 8.04 10.74
C CYS A 129 -6.91 7.69 12.15
N ASN A 130 -7.74 6.94 12.86
CA ASN A 130 -7.34 6.38 14.15
C ASN A 130 -6.38 5.21 13.95
N TYR A 131 -5.49 4.99 14.91
CA TYR A 131 -4.60 3.84 14.95
C TYR A 131 -4.94 2.99 16.16
N PHE A 132 -5.07 1.69 15.97
CA PHE A 132 -5.45 0.74 17.01
C PHE A 132 -4.33 -0.26 17.23
N LEU A 133 -3.83 -0.37 18.46
CA LEU A 133 -2.83 -1.37 18.84
C LEU A 133 -3.55 -2.68 19.17
N ILE A 134 -3.35 -3.70 18.35
CA ILE A 134 -3.97 -5.01 18.49
C ILE A 134 -2.91 -6.05 18.84
N ALA A 135 -3.07 -6.72 19.97
CA ALA A 135 -2.17 -7.76 20.45
C ALA A 135 -2.85 -9.14 20.38
N PHE A 136 -2.18 -10.10 19.74
CA PHE A 136 -2.69 -11.46 19.56
C PHE A 136 -2.05 -12.42 20.56
N TYR A 137 -2.86 -13.24 21.22
CA TYR A 137 -2.43 -14.15 22.26
C TYR A 137 -3.08 -15.54 22.12
N GLY A 138 -2.55 -16.50 22.89
CA GLY A 138 -3.08 -17.84 23.05
C GLY A 138 -2.37 -18.92 22.23
N LYS A 139 -2.37 -20.15 22.75
CA LYS A 139 -1.62 -21.29 22.17
C LYS A 139 -2.15 -21.76 20.81
N LYS A 140 -3.47 -21.63 20.57
CA LYS A 140 -4.08 -21.95 19.26
C LYS A 140 -3.90 -20.85 18.22
N CYS A 141 -3.31 -19.71 18.59
CA CYS A 141 -3.05 -18.61 17.66
C CYS A 141 -2.00 -19.04 16.60
N PRO A 142 -2.21 -18.75 15.30
CA PRO A 142 -1.21 -19.04 14.29
C PRO A 142 0.14 -18.40 14.62
N SER A 143 1.25 -19.11 14.36
CA SER A 143 2.60 -18.65 14.71
C SER A 143 3.00 -17.29 14.13
N TYR A 144 2.41 -16.90 13.00
CA TYR A 144 2.65 -15.59 12.40
C TYR A 144 1.97 -14.43 13.16
N LEU A 145 0.95 -14.71 13.99
CA LEU A 145 0.25 -13.74 14.85
C LEU A 145 0.60 -13.90 16.34
N ALA A 146 0.85 -15.13 16.79
CA ALA A 146 1.01 -15.46 18.20
C ALA A 146 2.04 -14.56 18.90
N ASN A 147 1.62 -13.90 19.98
CA ASN A 147 2.42 -13.05 20.86
C ASN A 147 3.00 -11.82 20.16
N LYS A 148 2.37 -11.39 19.07
CA LYS A 148 2.74 -10.18 18.34
C LYS A 148 1.70 -9.09 18.52
N LYS A 149 2.18 -7.86 18.45
CA LYS A 149 1.38 -6.65 18.46
C LYS A 149 1.47 -5.99 17.10
N PHE A 150 0.35 -5.50 16.59
CA PHE A 150 0.24 -4.83 15.31
C PHE A 150 -0.51 -3.52 15.49
N ILE A 151 -0.09 -2.50 14.77
CA ILE A 151 -0.81 -1.24 14.69
C ILE A 151 -1.67 -1.28 13.44
N PHE A 152 -2.98 -1.23 13.62
CA PHE A 152 -3.94 -1.17 12.52
C PHE A 152 -4.33 0.28 12.29
N ARG A 153 -4.14 0.74 11.05
CA ARG A 153 -4.71 2.02 10.62
C ARG A 153 -6.20 1.83 10.34
N GLY A 154 -7.03 2.61 11.01
CA GLY A 154 -8.47 2.69 10.78
C GLY A 154 -8.81 3.40 9.47
N GLN A 155 -10.04 3.20 9.02
CA GLN A 155 -10.62 3.97 7.93
C GLN A 155 -10.85 5.44 8.38
N PRO A 156 -11.00 6.39 7.43
CA PRO A 156 -11.33 7.77 7.76
C PRO A 156 -12.56 7.86 8.66
N LEU A 157 -12.43 8.59 9.79
CA LEU A 157 -13.50 8.74 10.81
C LEU A 157 -13.98 7.41 11.43
N GLU A 158 -13.22 6.32 11.31
CA GLU A 158 -13.63 5.04 11.88
C GLU A 158 -13.56 5.08 13.41
N SER A 159 -14.73 4.88 14.04
CA SER A 159 -14.83 4.73 15.48
C SER A 159 -14.29 3.38 15.93
N TRP A 160 -13.89 3.29 17.20
CA TRP A 160 -13.50 2.02 17.81
C TRP A 160 -14.58 0.93 17.66
N ALA A 161 -15.85 1.27 17.88
CA ALA A 161 -16.96 0.31 17.79
C ALA A 161 -17.09 -0.27 16.37
N THR A 162 -16.99 0.59 15.35
CA THR A 162 -17.06 0.19 13.94
C THR A 162 -15.85 -0.66 13.55
N PHE A 163 -14.65 -0.25 13.97
CA PHE A 163 -13.43 -1.02 13.76
C PHE A 163 -13.53 -2.42 14.38
N LYS A 164 -13.99 -2.52 15.64
CA LYS A 164 -14.13 -3.79 16.37
C LYS A 164 -15.06 -4.74 15.64
N GLN A 165 -16.21 -4.26 15.15
CA GLN A 165 -17.15 -5.07 14.37
C GLN A 165 -16.53 -5.59 13.08
N ARG A 166 -15.87 -4.71 12.31
CA ARG A 166 -15.17 -5.10 11.07
C ARG A 166 -14.04 -6.09 11.32
N PHE A 167 -13.29 -5.88 12.40
CA PHE A 167 -12.19 -6.75 12.81
C PHE A 167 -12.70 -8.15 13.16
N LEU A 168 -13.74 -8.25 14.00
CA LEU A 168 -14.35 -9.53 14.39
C LEU A 168 -15.02 -10.26 13.22
N ALA A 169 -15.53 -9.53 12.21
CA ALA A 169 -16.04 -10.16 11.00
C ALA A 169 -14.93 -10.86 10.19
N SER A 170 -13.70 -10.36 10.25
CA SER A 170 -12.52 -10.97 9.59
C SER A 170 -11.82 -12.02 10.47
N PHE A 171 -11.89 -11.87 11.79
CA PHE A 171 -11.25 -12.72 12.80
C PHE A 171 -12.29 -13.34 13.75
N SER A 172 -13.28 -14.02 13.17
CA SER A 172 -14.44 -14.54 13.92
C SER A 172 -14.09 -15.61 14.97
N ASP A 173 -12.92 -16.21 14.86
CA ASP A 173 -12.38 -17.23 15.76
C ASP A 173 -11.59 -16.66 16.94
N PHE A 174 -11.39 -15.34 16.99
CA PHE A 174 -10.70 -14.66 18.10
C PHE A 174 -11.69 -14.07 19.11
N LYS A 175 -11.40 -14.27 20.40
CA LYS A 175 -12.14 -13.65 21.50
C LYS A 175 -11.45 -12.36 21.93
N PHE A 176 -12.26 -11.33 22.08
CA PHE A 176 -11.78 -9.99 22.41
C PHE A 176 -11.69 -9.79 23.94
N ILE A 177 -10.58 -9.22 24.40
CA ILE A 177 -10.30 -8.92 25.80
C ILE A 177 -10.13 -7.42 25.96
N GLU A 178 -11.04 -6.82 26.73
CA GLU A 178 -11.07 -5.37 27.01
C GLU A 178 -10.29 -5.00 28.28
N SER A 179 -9.97 -5.98 29.14
CA SER A 179 -9.25 -5.72 30.38
C SER A 179 -7.74 -5.61 30.13
N MET A 180 -7.17 -4.48 30.59
CA MET A 180 -5.73 -4.25 30.66
C MET A 180 -5.09 -4.82 31.93
N GLU A 181 -5.92 -5.33 32.86
CA GLU A 181 -5.45 -5.90 34.14
C GLU A 181 -4.84 -7.28 33.96
N ILE A 182 -5.21 -8.00 32.88
CA ILE A 182 -4.68 -9.33 32.60
C ILE A 182 -3.29 -9.18 31.98
N THR A 183 -2.31 -9.83 32.61
CA THR A 183 -0.93 -9.76 32.14
C THR A 183 -0.76 -10.49 30.81
N SER A 184 0.17 -10.01 29.98
CA SER A 184 0.49 -10.69 28.71
C SER A 184 0.91 -12.15 28.91
N GLU A 185 1.51 -12.50 30.05
CA GLU A 185 1.95 -13.87 30.36
C GLU A 185 0.79 -14.83 30.65
N GLU A 186 -0.27 -14.34 31.28
CA GLU A 186 -1.50 -15.12 31.52
C GLU A 186 -2.25 -15.35 30.22
N LEU A 187 -2.34 -14.32 29.36
CA LEU A 187 -2.97 -14.42 28.04
C LEU A 187 -2.24 -15.41 27.12
N GLN A 188 -0.91 -15.47 27.21
CA GLN A 188 -0.08 -16.42 26.46
C GLN A 188 -0.35 -17.88 26.83
N LYS A 189 -0.66 -18.15 28.11
CA LYS A 189 -0.91 -19.51 28.61
C LYS A 189 -2.27 -20.06 28.22
N SER A 190 -3.20 -19.18 27.84
CA SER A 190 -4.55 -19.56 27.40
C SER A 190 -4.53 -20.48 26.19
N GLU A 191 -5.47 -21.43 26.15
CA GLU A 191 -5.66 -22.29 24.98
C GLU A 191 -6.44 -21.60 23.85
N ASP A 192 -7.25 -20.61 24.17
CA ASP A 192 -8.10 -19.92 23.21
C ASP A 192 -7.35 -18.88 22.39
N LYS A 193 -7.86 -18.53 21.22
CA LYS A 193 -7.34 -17.42 20.40
C LYS A 193 -7.86 -16.10 20.96
N LEU A 194 -6.96 -15.24 21.43
CA LEU A 194 -7.30 -14.03 22.16
C LEU A 194 -6.76 -12.79 21.45
N VAL A 195 -7.50 -11.69 21.52
CA VAL A 195 -7.08 -10.37 21.05
C VAL A 195 -7.31 -9.34 22.14
N GLN A 196 -6.28 -8.55 22.45
CA GLN A 196 -6.34 -7.41 23.35
C GLN A 196 -6.09 -6.12 22.57
N VAL A 197 -6.72 -5.02 23.00
CA VAL A 197 -6.51 -3.69 22.40
C VAL A 197 -6.06 -2.71 23.44
N GLY A 198 -5.08 -1.89 23.05
CA GLY A 198 -4.56 -0.78 23.84
C GLY A 198 -4.55 0.53 23.08
#